data_AF-A0A6I5EE94-F1
#
_entry.id   AF-A0A6I5EE94-F1
#
_cell.length_a   1.000
_cell.length_b   1.000
_cell.length_c   1.000
_cell.angle_alpha   90.00
_cell.angle_beta   90.00
_cell.angle_gamma   90.00
#
_symmetry.space_group_name_H-M   'P 1'
#
loop_
_entity.id
_entity.type
_entity.pdbx_description
1 polymer ?
#
loop_
_entity_poly.entity_id
_entity_poly.type
_entity_poly.pdbx_seq_one_letter_code
_entity_poly.pdbx_strand_id
1 'polypeptide(L)'
;MHSSDESPVTLVPAPERGVWRLGKKGHPVEYNRLEPETSQGSSAGRFSLATYGMLYCASDPAGCYAEALTRFRVQPKMRRLIGNHWDNQSGNMGLGRLGSGWRDDHILIRLVPAKDAWFLDVDSEATRAVLSKELHNEFEAWGVASPLTDDHIHGRDRRIARQIAAWTVAQRNRAGHRLAQGIAYRSGYGGHRCWAVLSDVDLETAEQRPIRLEDTALRKVAAEFGLKLF
;
A
#
# COMPACT_ATOMS: atom_id res chain seq x y z
N MET A 1 -22.09 -18.23 30.49
CA MET A 1 -20.94 -17.51 29.91
C MET A 1 -20.78 -17.96 28.46
N HIS A 2 -21.24 -17.15 27.51
CA HIS A 2 -20.94 -17.32 26.09
C HIS A 2 -20.19 -16.06 25.67
N SER A 3 -18.87 -16.15 25.60
CA SER A 3 -18.02 -15.13 25.01
C SER A 3 -17.78 -15.55 23.56
N SER A 4 -18.60 -15.02 22.66
CA SER A 4 -18.35 -14.99 21.23
C SER A 4 -18.37 -13.52 20.83
N ASP A 5 -17.28 -12.86 21.19
CA ASP A 5 -17.05 -11.43 21.00
C ASP A 5 -16.10 -11.16 19.82
N GLU A 6 -16.14 -12.04 18.81
CA GLU A 6 -15.35 -11.87 17.59
C GLU A 6 -16.19 -11.18 16.51
N SER A 7 -15.71 -10.02 16.07
CA SER A 7 -16.10 -9.45 14.80
C SER A 7 -15.85 -10.51 13.71
N PRO A 8 -16.77 -10.73 12.75
CA PRO A 8 -16.60 -11.82 11.77
C PRO A 8 -15.44 -11.58 10.79
N VAL A 9 -14.80 -10.41 10.85
CA VAL A 9 -13.61 -10.04 10.08
C VAL A 9 -12.35 -10.06 10.95
N THR A 10 -11.22 -10.34 10.31
CA THR A 10 -9.92 -10.31 10.98
C THR A 10 -9.42 -8.87 11.07
N LEU A 11 -9.16 -8.42 12.30
CA LEU A 11 -8.51 -7.15 12.59
C LEU A 11 -7.09 -7.41 13.07
N VAL A 12 -6.16 -6.55 12.65
CA VAL A 12 -4.79 -6.56 13.16
C VAL A 12 -4.46 -5.23 13.83
N PRO A 13 -3.69 -5.22 14.93
CA PRO A 13 -3.27 -3.98 15.55
C PRO A 13 -2.23 -3.27 14.66
N ALA A 14 -2.08 -1.97 14.84
CA ALA A 14 -0.93 -1.24 14.31
C ALA A 14 0.38 -1.91 14.78
N PRO A 15 1.44 -1.96 13.94
CA PRO A 15 2.73 -2.45 14.39
C PRO A 15 3.26 -1.61 15.55
N GLU A 16 3.75 -2.25 16.62
CA GLU A 16 4.27 -1.55 17.81
C GLU A 16 5.39 -0.55 17.50
N ARG A 17 6.20 -0.85 16.48
CA ARG A 17 7.30 0.02 16.04
C ARG A 17 6.84 1.18 15.16
N GLY A 18 5.54 1.25 14.83
CA GLY A 18 4.96 2.17 13.87
C GLY A 18 5.03 1.64 12.43
N VAL A 19 4.51 2.45 11.51
CA VAL A 19 4.52 2.22 10.07
C VAL A 19 5.43 3.23 9.39
N TRP A 20 6.02 2.83 8.27
CA TRP A 20 6.91 3.65 7.48
C TRP A 20 6.20 4.20 6.25
N ARG A 21 6.47 5.46 5.93
CA ARG A 21 6.02 6.11 4.71
C ARG A 21 7.22 6.66 3.95
N LEU A 22 7.23 6.44 2.64
CA LEU A 22 8.06 7.20 1.71
C LEU A 22 7.20 8.33 1.13
N GLY A 23 7.49 9.56 1.54
CA GLY A 23 6.80 10.76 1.09
C GLY A 23 7.72 11.66 0.26
N LYS A 24 7.14 12.71 -0.34
CA LYS A 24 7.91 13.81 -0.93
C LYS A 24 8.43 14.72 0.18
N LYS A 25 9.66 15.24 0.08
CA LYS A 25 10.24 16.10 1.12
C LYS A 25 9.37 17.32 1.48
N GLY A 26 8.75 17.95 0.49
CA GLY A 26 7.86 19.10 0.71
C GLY A 26 6.52 18.74 1.36
N HIS A 27 6.00 17.54 1.10
CA HIS A 27 4.70 17.07 1.58
C HIS A 27 4.81 15.61 2.05
N PRO A 28 5.48 15.38 3.19
CA PRO A 28 5.92 14.06 3.57
C PRO A 28 4.73 13.17 4.01
N VAL A 29 3.65 13.77 4.52
CA VAL A 29 2.40 13.08 4.96
C VAL A 29 1.21 13.49 4.08
N GLU A 30 1.36 13.42 2.75
CA GLU A 30 0.27 13.73 1.82
C GLU A 30 -0.72 12.55 1.65
N TYR A 31 -1.99 12.79 1.94
CA TYR A 31 -3.04 11.79 1.79
C TYR A 31 -3.48 11.67 0.33
N ASN A 32 -3.67 10.43 -0.13
CA ASN A 32 -4.24 10.17 -1.44
C ASN A 32 -5.76 10.23 -1.37
N ARG A 33 -6.39 10.94 -2.30
CA ARG A 33 -7.84 10.94 -2.51
C ARG A 33 -8.17 10.55 -3.94
N LEU A 34 -9.39 10.05 -4.13
CA LEU A 34 -9.92 9.79 -5.46
C LEU A 34 -10.50 11.09 -6.02
N GLU A 35 -9.80 11.72 -6.94
CA GLU A 35 -10.29 12.89 -7.68
C GLU A 35 -11.06 12.45 -8.93
N PRO A 36 -12.02 13.26 -9.44
CA PRO A 36 -12.80 12.94 -10.64
C PRO A 36 -11.93 12.50 -11.83
N GLU A 37 -10.78 13.14 -12.04
CA GLU A 37 -9.83 12.86 -13.13
C GLU A 37 -9.07 11.55 -12.94
N THR A 38 -9.05 11.02 -11.70
CA THR A 38 -8.39 9.77 -11.32
C THR A 38 -9.38 8.65 -10.98
N SER A 39 -10.68 8.95 -11.09
CA SER A 39 -11.79 8.04 -10.80
C SER A 39 -11.78 6.82 -11.71
N GLN A 40 -11.47 7.03 -12.99
CA GLN A 40 -11.32 5.98 -14.00
C GLN A 40 -9.87 5.49 -14.03
N GLY A 41 -9.65 4.22 -13.67
CA GLY A 41 -8.36 3.56 -13.81
C GLY A 41 -7.50 3.52 -12.54
N SER A 42 -6.17 3.56 -12.73
CA SER A 42 -5.16 3.16 -11.74
C SER A 42 -4.23 4.29 -11.27
N SER A 43 -4.67 5.53 -11.42
CA SER A 43 -3.91 6.73 -11.04
C SER A 43 -3.98 7.04 -9.54
N ALA A 44 -5.16 7.01 -8.92
CA ALA A 44 -5.32 7.15 -7.47
C ALA A 44 -5.12 5.83 -6.75
N GLY A 45 -4.50 5.85 -5.56
CA GLY A 45 -4.19 4.66 -4.76
C GLY A 45 -5.31 3.62 -4.64
N ARG A 46 -4.92 2.36 -4.44
CA ARG A 46 -5.80 1.17 -4.50
C ARG A 46 -7.06 1.28 -3.64
N PHE A 47 -6.92 1.79 -2.43
CA PHE A 47 -7.98 1.94 -1.44
C PHE A 47 -8.48 3.38 -1.31
N SER A 48 -8.08 4.28 -2.22
CA SER A 48 -8.41 5.70 -2.12
C SER A 48 -9.89 5.96 -2.39
N LEU A 49 -10.50 6.78 -1.54
CA LEU A 49 -11.88 7.23 -1.65
C LEU A 49 -11.92 8.72 -1.99
N ALA A 50 -13.06 9.20 -2.50
CA ALA A 50 -13.28 10.63 -2.70
C ALA A 50 -13.52 11.35 -1.36
N THR A 51 -14.20 10.66 -0.43
CA THR A 51 -14.64 11.21 0.86
C THR A 51 -13.60 11.10 1.98
N TYR A 52 -12.62 10.21 1.84
CA TYR A 52 -11.57 9.98 2.85
C TYR A 52 -10.19 9.93 2.20
N GLY A 53 -9.22 10.61 2.83
CA GLY A 53 -7.82 10.51 2.44
C GLY A 53 -7.21 9.20 2.94
N MET A 54 -6.34 8.61 2.12
CA MET A 54 -5.60 7.39 2.44
C MET A 54 -4.11 7.65 2.46
N LEU A 55 -3.46 7.31 3.57
CA LEU A 55 -2.02 7.35 3.72
C LEU A 55 -1.44 5.94 3.57
N TYR A 56 -0.71 5.73 2.48
CA TYR A 56 -0.04 4.45 2.23
C TYR A 56 1.29 4.37 2.97
N CYS A 57 1.44 3.31 3.75
CA CYS A 57 2.60 3.00 4.57
C CYS A 57 2.97 1.52 4.42
N ALA A 58 4.17 1.16 4.86
CA ALA A 58 4.65 -0.22 4.98
C ALA A 58 5.11 -0.50 6.42
N SER A 59 5.24 -1.76 6.79
CA SER A 59 5.75 -2.14 8.12
C SER A 59 7.25 -1.86 8.27
N ASP A 60 7.97 -1.71 7.16
CA ASP A 60 9.40 -1.48 7.11
C ASP A 60 9.81 -0.62 5.91
N PRO A 61 11.00 0.00 5.92
CA PRO A 61 11.51 0.80 4.80
C PRO A 61 11.62 0.05 3.48
N ALA A 62 11.91 -1.27 3.50
CA ALA A 62 12.03 -2.04 2.26
C ALA A 62 10.68 -2.15 1.54
N GLY A 63 9.58 -2.30 2.27
CA GLY A 63 8.23 -2.24 1.71
C GLY A 63 7.93 -0.89 1.06
N CYS A 64 8.33 0.23 1.69
CA CYS A 64 8.19 1.55 1.08
C CYS A 64 8.99 1.68 -0.23
N TYR A 65 10.22 1.19 -0.24
CA TYR A 65 11.06 1.21 -1.43
C TYR A 65 10.50 0.31 -2.54
N ALA A 66 10.02 -0.89 -2.21
CA ALA A 66 9.44 -1.82 -3.18
C ALA A 66 8.24 -1.20 -3.90
N GLU A 67 7.31 -0.59 -3.16
CA GLU A 67 6.17 0.11 -3.72
C GLU A 67 6.60 1.30 -4.60
N ALA A 68 7.48 2.16 -4.09
CA ALA A 68 7.87 3.38 -4.80
C ALA A 68 8.72 3.12 -6.06
N LEU A 69 9.51 2.05 -6.06
CA LEU A 69 10.44 1.72 -7.14
C LEU A 69 9.85 0.78 -8.21
N THR A 70 8.64 0.28 -8.00
CA THR A 70 8.00 -0.69 -8.89
C THR A 70 7.98 -0.24 -10.35
N ARG A 71 7.70 1.05 -10.61
CA ARG A 71 7.66 1.59 -11.98
C ARG A 71 9.00 1.60 -12.71
N PHE A 72 10.11 1.51 -11.97
CA PHE A 72 11.46 1.46 -12.53
C PHE A 72 11.95 0.02 -12.75
N ARG A 73 11.23 -0.97 -12.22
CA ARG A 73 11.63 -2.38 -12.20
C ARG A 73 11.89 -2.89 -13.63
N VAL A 74 13.08 -3.47 -13.82
CA VAL A 74 13.42 -4.16 -15.07
C VAL A 74 12.97 -5.61 -14.98
N GLN A 75 12.08 -6.04 -15.88
CA GLN A 75 11.60 -7.43 -15.89
C GLN A 75 12.73 -8.43 -16.15
N PRO A 76 12.76 -9.59 -15.46
CA PRO A 76 13.83 -10.58 -15.61
C PRO A 76 14.07 -11.03 -17.05
N LYS A 77 13.00 -11.19 -17.85
CA LYS A 77 13.09 -11.53 -19.28
C LYS A 77 13.85 -10.46 -20.08
N MET A 78 13.59 -9.17 -19.82
CA MET A 78 14.33 -8.07 -20.45
C MET A 78 15.79 -8.03 -20.02
N ARG A 79 16.09 -8.33 -18.74
CA ARG A 79 17.50 -8.39 -18.26
C ARG A 79 18.32 -9.42 -19.05
N ARG A 80 17.71 -10.58 -19.35
CA ARG A 80 18.36 -11.64 -20.14
C ARG A 80 18.56 -11.25 -21.60
N LEU A 81 17.61 -10.53 -22.19
CA LEU A 81 17.68 -10.09 -23.60
C LEU A 81 18.70 -8.97 -23.82
N ILE A 82 18.91 -8.10 -22.83
CA ILE A 82 19.78 -6.91 -22.95
C ILE A 82 21.25 -7.24 -22.59
N GLY A 83 21.52 -8.32 -21.84
CA GLY A 83 22.88 -8.77 -21.55
C GLY A 83 23.76 -7.70 -20.88
N ASN A 84 25.04 -7.61 -21.27
CA ASN A 84 25.98 -6.60 -20.76
C ASN A 84 25.92 -5.25 -21.50
N HIS A 85 24.98 -5.06 -22.44
CA HIS A 85 24.89 -3.83 -23.24
C HIS A 85 24.34 -2.60 -22.50
N TRP A 86 24.07 -2.72 -21.19
CA TRP A 86 23.58 -1.62 -20.34
C TRP A 86 24.52 -0.41 -20.25
N ASP A 87 25.82 -0.59 -20.47
CA ASP A 87 26.83 0.44 -20.19
C ASP A 87 27.05 1.44 -21.35
N ASN A 88 26.47 1.21 -22.53
CA ASN A 88 26.81 1.94 -23.77
C ASN A 88 25.71 2.85 -24.37
N GLN A 89 24.58 3.08 -23.72
CA GLN A 89 23.54 3.99 -24.25
C GLN A 89 23.41 5.28 -23.41
N SER A 90 24.11 6.32 -23.88
CA SER A 90 24.22 7.64 -23.26
C SER A 90 23.04 8.60 -23.55
N GLY A 91 21.85 8.12 -23.93
CA GLY A 91 20.83 8.98 -24.55
C GLY A 91 19.38 8.88 -24.06
N ASN A 92 18.98 7.80 -23.41
CA ASN A 92 17.61 7.66 -22.88
C ASN A 92 17.68 7.52 -21.38
N MET A 93 16.70 8.07 -20.62
CA MET A 93 16.53 7.79 -19.19
C MET A 93 16.68 6.28 -18.97
N GLY A 94 17.85 5.87 -18.49
CA GLY A 94 18.26 4.48 -18.61
C GLY A 94 17.28 3.62 -17.85
N LEU A 95 16.59 2.72 -18.54
CA LEU A 95 15.84 1.65 -17.88
C LEU A 95 16.74 1.05 -16.78
N GLY A 96 16.20 0.74 -15.62
CA GLY A 96 17.03 0.21 -14.52
C GLY A 96 18.07 1.18 -13.95
N ARG A 97 17.98 2.50 -14.16
CA ARG A 97 18.79 3.50 -13.44
C ARG A 97 17.88 4.34 -12.56
N LEU A 98 18.24 4.49 -11.29
CA LEU A 98 17.59 5.41 -10.36
C LEU A 98 18.52 6.61 -10.13
N GLY A 99 18.17 7.76 -10.70
CA GLY A 99 18.96 8.99 -10.53
C GLY A 99 18.96 9.50 -9.09
N SER A 100 20.04 10.18 -8.70
CA SER A 100 20.24 10.75 -7.36
C SER A 100 19.09 11.65 -6.92
N GLY A 101 18.56 12.46 -7.85
CA GLY A 101 17.44 13.37 -7.62
C GLY A 101 16.19 12.68 -7.07
N TRP A 102 15.97 11.39 -7.36
CA TRP A 102 14.87 10.66 -6.74
C TRP A 102 15.06 10.55 -5.22
N ARG A 103 16.26 10.27 -4.72
CA ARG A 103 16.51 10.23 -3.26
C ARG A 103 16.42 11.63 -2.65
N ASP A 104 16.80 12.65 -3.42
CA ASP A 104 16.75 14.04 -2.97
C ASP A 104 15.32 14.59 -2.90
N ASP A 105 14.38 14.06 -3.68
CA ASP A 105 12.98 14.47 -3.66
C ASP A 105 12.14 13.78 -2.57
N HIS A 106 12.64 12.67 -2.01
CA HIS A 106 11.87 11.82 -1.10
C HIS A 106 12.48 11.74 0.30
N ILE A 107 11.64 11.38 1.26
CA ILE A 107 12.00 11.21 2.66
C ILE A 107 11.31 9.99 3.23
N LEU A 108 11.97 9.29 4.15
CA LEU A 108 11.34 8.25 4.96
C LEU A 108 10.86 8.84 6.27
N ILE A 109 9.65 8.46 6.66
CA ILE A 109 9.00 8.88 7.89
C ILE A 109 8.52 7.63 8.60
N ARG A 110 8.73 7.56 9.91
CA ARG A 110 8.07 6.59 10.76
C ARG A 110 6.94 7.26 11.51
N LEU A 111 5.75 6.73 11.33
CA LEU A 111 4.50 7.19 11.90
C LEU A 111 4.00 6.15 12.89
N VAL A 112 3.53 6.60 14.05
CA VAL A 112 3.01 5.73 15.10
C VAL A 112 1.51 6.02 15.24
N PRO A 113 0.64 5.09 14.79
CA PRO A 113 -0.78 5.16 15.11
C PRO A 113 -1.03 4.97 16.61
N ALA A 114 -2.20 5.39 17.07
CA ALA A 114 -2.65 5.12 18.44
C ALA A 114 -2.57 3.61 18.76
N LYS A 115 -2.27 3.26 20.02
CA LYS A 115 -2.04 1.86 20.45
C LYS A 115 -3.27 0.97 20.29
N ASP A 116 -4.45 1.55 20.31
CA ASP A 116 -5.75 0.91 20.12
C ASP A 116 -6.24 0.99 18.67
N ALA A 117 -5.41 1.43 17.72
CA ALA A 117 -5.74 1.43 16.30
C ALA A 117 -5.71 0.00 15.72
N TRP A 118 -6.81 -0.37 15.09
CA TRP A 118 -7.02 -1.64 14.41
C TRP A 118 -7.20 -1.44 12.92
N PHE A 119 -6.73 -2.40 12.12
CA PHE A 119 -6.80 -2.36 10.68
C PHE A 119 -7.46 -3.63 10.15
N LEU A 120 -8.31 -3.47 9.15
CA LEU A 120 -8.95 -4.60 8.47
C LEU A 120 -7.90 -5.39 7.69
N ASP A 121 -7.69 -6.67 8.03
CA ASP A 121 -6.82 -7.54 7.26
C ASP A 121 -7.56 -8.13 6.06
N VAL A 122 -7.40 -7.51 4.89
CA VAL A 122 -8.09 -7.94 3.66
C VAL A 122 -7.48 -9.21 3.05
N ASP A 123 -6.33 -9.66 3.54
CA ASP A 123 -5.72 -10.91 3.09
C ASP A 123 -6.21 -12.14 3.86
N SER A 124 -6.90 -11.94 4.98
CA SER A 124 -7.48 -13.05 5.74
C SER A 124 -8.67 -13.68 5.00
N GLU A 125 -8.70 -15.01 4.93
CA GLU A 125 -9.83 -15.76 4.38
C GLU A 125 -11.16 -15.43 5.07
N ALA A 126 -11.15 -15.27 6.40
CA ALA A 126 -12.33 -14.89 7.17
C ALA A 126 -12.87 -13.53 6.74
N THR A 127 -12.00 -12.51 6.64
CA THR A 127 -12.38 -11.19 6.13
C THR A 127 -12.95 -11.26 4.72
N ARG A 128 -12.33 -12.04 3.84
CA ARG A 128 -12.79 -12.20 2.45
C ARG A 128 -14.15 -12.86 2.36
N ALA A 129 -14.40 -13.89 3.18
CA ALA A 129 -15.71 -14.54 3.23
C ALA A 129 -16.82 -13.56 3.64
N VAL A 130 -16.56 -12.70 4.63
CA VAL A 130 -17.51 -11.63 5.03
C VAL A 130 -17.71 -10.63 3.90
N LEU A 131 -16.62 -10.10 3.33
CA LEU A 131 -16.69 -9.12 2.25
C LEU A 131 -17.41 -9.67 1.01
N SER A 132 -17.18 -10.94 0.64
CA SER A 132 -17.90 -11.61 -0.45
C SER A 132 -19.40 -11.72 -0.21
N LYS A 133 -19.82 -11.87 1.04
CA LYS A 133 -21.24 -11.93 1.41
C LYS A 133 -21.87 -10.55 1.46
N GLU A 134 -21.21 -9.59 2.12
CA GLU A 134 -21.80 -8.27 2.37
C GLU A 134 -21.77 -7.36 1.15
N LEU A 135 -20.78 -7.51 0.27
CA LEU A 135 -20.66 -6.74 -0.98
C LEU A 135 -21.12 -7.54 -2.20
N HIS A 136 -21.92 -8.59 -1.97
CA HIS A 136 -22.33 -9.53 -3.02
C HIS A 136 -23.04 -8.82 -4.18
N ASN A 137 -23.99 -7.94 -3.89
CA ASN A 137 -24.79 -7.26 -4.90
C ASN A 137 -23.93 -6.36 -5.79
N GLU A 138 -23.01 -5.60 -5.20
CA GLU A 138 -22.07 -4.74 -5.93
C GLU A 138 -21.13 -5.57 -6.79
N PHE A 139 -20.60 -6.67 -6.26
CA PHE A 139 -19.69 -7.55 -6.99
C PHE A 139 -20.38 -8.29 -8.12
N GLU A 140 -21.60 -8.80 -7.92
CA GLU A 140 -22.42 -9.43 -8.94
C GLU A 140 -22.71 -8.45 -10.09
N ALA A 141 -23.09 -7.21 -9.77
CA ALA A 141 -23.34 -6.16 -10.76
C ALA A 141 -22.09 -5.83 -11.61
N TRP A 142 -20.89 -6.12 -11.11
CA TRP A 142 -19.62 -5.96 -11.83
C TRP A 142 -19.11 -7.24 -12.49
N GLY A 143 -19.85 -8.35 -12.38
CA GLY A 143 -19.44 -9.67 -12.89
C GLY A 143 -18.26 -10.27 -12.12
N VAL A 144 -18.06 -9.88 -10.86
CA VAL A 144 -16.99 -10.40 -10.00
C VAL A 144 -17.49 -11.67 -9.30
N ALA A 145 -16.81 -12.78 -9.56
CA ALA A 145 -17.17 -14.07 -8.96
C ALA A 145 -16.83 -14.12 -7.47
N SER A 146 -17.67 -14.82 -6.70
CA SER A 146 -17.40 -15.21 -5.30
C SER A 146 -16.71 -16.58 -5.27
N PRO A 147 -15.78 -16.85 -4.33
CA PRO A 147 -15.30 -15.95 -3.28
C PRO A 147 -14.27 -14.93 -3.77
N LEU A 148 -14.03 -13.88 -2.97
CA LEU A 148 -12.96 -12.91 -3.22
C LEU A 148 -11.58 -13.60 -3.19
N THR A 149 -10.76 -13.33 -4.20
CA THR A 149 -9.42 -13.91 -4.36
C THR A 149 -8.33 -12.84 -4.22
N ASP A 150 -7.06 -13.27 -4.18
CA ASP A 150 -5.91 -12.36 -4.21
C ASP A 150 -5.98 -11.42 -5.43
N ASP A 151 -6.39 -11.94 -6.59
CA ASP A 151 -6.50 -11.14 -7.82
C ASP A 151 -7.59 -10.07 -7.74
N HIS A 152 -8.68 -10.31 -7.01
CA HIS A 152 -9.72 -9.31 -6.81
C HIS A 152 -9.23 -8.13 -5.95
N ILE A 153 -8.36 -8.40 -4.97
CA ILE A 153 -7.87 -7.37 -4.02
C ILE A 153 -6.64 -6.66 -4.58
N HIS A 154 -5.70 -7.42 -5.14
CA HIS A 154 -4.38 -6.96 -5.58
C HIS A 154 -4.28 -6.75 -7.09
N GLY A 155 -5.30 -7.15 -7.86
CA GLY A 155 -5.35 -7.00 -9.30
C GLY A 155 -5.50 -5.56 -9.79
N ARG A 156 -5.75 -5.43 -11.09
CA ARG A 156 -5.83 -4.12 -11.76
C ARG A 156 -7.16 -3.42 -11.55
N ASP A 157 -8.24 -4.17 -11.28
CA ASP A 157 -9.55 -3.59 -11.01
C ASP A 157 -9.59 -2.99 -9.61
N ARG A 158 -9.50 -1.67 -9.54
CA ARG A 158 -9.51 -0.94 -8.26
C ARG A 158 -10.92 -0.71 -7.73
N ARG A 159 -11.98 -0.98 -8.50
CA ARG A 159 -13.36 -0.81 -8.02
C ARG A 159 -13.63 -1.68 -6.80
N ILE A 160 -13.16 -2.92 -6.83
CA ILE A 160 -13.27 -3.88 -5.73
C ILE A 160 -12.57 -3.35 -4.48
N ALA A 161 -11.29 -2.99 -4.58
CA ALA A 161 -10.53 -2.48 -3.45
C ALA A 161 -11.10 -1.16 -2.88
N ARG A 162 -11.60 -0.27 -3.74
CA ARG A 162 -12.28 0.96 -3.31
C ARG A 162 -13.60 0.67 -2.61
N GLN A 163 -14.37 -0.32 -3.07
CA GLN A 163 -15.59 -0.76 -2.38
C GLN A 163 -15.27 -1.33 -1.00
N ILE A 164 -14.20 -2.11 -0.87
CA ILE A 164 -13.71 -2.61 0.42
C ILE A 164 -13.30 -1.45 1.34
N ALA A 165 -12.66 -0.39 0.79
CA ALA A 165 -12.34 0.81 1.56
C ALA A 165 -13.61 1.55 2.03
N ALA A 166 -14.61 1.70 1.16
CA ALA A 166 -15.88 2.32 1.53
C ALA A 166 -16.60 1.52 2.63
N TRP A 167 -16.62 0.19 2.49
CA TRP A 167 -17.13 -0.72 3.51
C TRP A 167 -16.39 -0.53 4.84
N THR A 168 -15.06 -0.52 4.82
CA THR A 168 -14.21 -0.35 6.02
C THR A 168 -14.56 0.94 6.77
N VAL A 169 -14.74 2.05 6.03
CA VAL A 169 -15.13 3.35 6.59
C VAL A 169 -16.54 3.31 7.20
N ALA A 170 -17.46 2.54 6.62
CA ALA A 170 -18.85 2.45 7.08
C ALA A 170 -19.00 1.58 8.34
N GLN A 171 -18.11 0.63 8.58
CA GLN A 171 -18.28 -0.33 9.67
C GLN A 171 -18.10 0.26 11.07
N ARG A 172 -18.92 -0.22 12.00
CA ARG A 172 -18.92 0.18 13.40
C ARG A 172 -18.88 -1.04 14.32
N ASN A 173 -18.23 -0.89 15.47
CA ASN A 173 -18.30 -1.87 16.56
C ASN A 173 -19.58 -1.68 17.38
N ARG A 174 -19.80 -2.55 18.38
CA ARG A 174 -20.99 -2.48 19.26
C ARG A 174 -21.14 -1.17 20.03
N ALA A 175 -20.04 -0.47 20.30
CA ALA A 175 -20.05 0.83 20.96
C ALA A 175 -20.34 1.99 19.98
N GLY A 176 -20.55 1.71 18.69
CA GLY A 176 -20.78 2.74 17.67
C GLY A 176 -19.51 3.45 17.19
N HIS A 177 -18.32 3.02 17.62
CA HIS A 177 -17.05 3.53 17.11
C HIS A 177 -16.67 2.84 15.79
N ARG A 178 -15.83 3.49 14.98
CA ARG A 178 -15.32 2.87 13.75
C ARG A 178 -14.61 1.56 14.05
N LEU A 179 -14.94 0.52 13.29
CA LEU A 179 -14.40 -0.83 13.49
C LEU A 179 -12.90 -0.91 13.18
N ALA A 180 -12.43 -0.18 12.16
CA ALA A 180 -11.03 -0.14 11.75
C ALA A 180 -10.59 1.26 11.31
N GLN A 181 -9.37 1.64 11.66
CA GLN A 181 -8.69 2.89 11.33
C GLN A 181 -8.00 2.85 9.95
N GLY A 182 -8.09 1.72 9.25
CA GLY A 182 -7.57 1.56 7.91
C GLY A 182 -7.57 0.11 7.46
N ILE A 183 -6.77 -0.17 6.43
CA ILE A 183 -6.66 -1.49 5.80
C ILE A 183 -5.22 -1.97 5.89
N ALA A 184 -5.02 -3.21 6.36
CA ALA A 184 -3.76 -3.92 6.29
C ALA A 184 -3.80 -4.91 5.12
N TYR A 185 -2.76 -4.91 4.30
CA TYR A 185 -2.70 -5.72 3.07
C TYR A 185 -1.25 -6.05 2.72
N ARG A 186 -1.02 -7.12 1.94
CA ARG A 186 0.29 -7.45 1.39
C ARG A 186 0.55 -6.65 0.12
N SER A 187 1.75 -6.14 -0.02
CA SER A 187 2.24 -5.56 -1.25
C SER A 187 2.23 -6.60 -2.37
N GLY A 188 1.87 -6.17 -3.57
CA GLY A 188 2.04 -6.97 -4.79
C GLY A 188 3.52 -7.22 -5.16
N TYR A 189 4.46 -6.59 -4.46
CA TYR A 189 5.89 -6.68 -4.71
C TYR A 189 6.65 -7.00 -3.40
N GLY A 190 7.37 -8.12 -3.38
CA GLY A 190 8.13 -8.56 -2.20
C GLY A 190 7.27 -9.05 -1.02
N GLY A 191 5.93 -9.02 -1.14
CA GLY A 191 5.01 -9.54 -0.11
C GLY A 191 5.04 -8.75 1.21
N HIS A 192 5.59 -7.53 1.21
CA HIS A 192 5.69 -6.69 2.40
C HIS A 192 4.31 -6.35 2.96
N ARG A 193 4.17 -6.33 4.28
CA ARG A 193 2.92 -5.89 4.93
C ARG A 193 2.80 -4.37 4.85
N CYS A 194 1.75 -3.91 4.19
CA CYS A 194 1.40 -2.52 3.94
C CYS A 194 0.11 -2.12 4.66
N TRP A 195 -0.06 -0.81 4.81
CA TRP A 195 -1.13 -0.18 5.58
C TRP A 195 -1.67 1.01 4.80
N ALA A 196 -2.98 1.05 4.58
CA ALA A 196 -3.68 2.23 4.07
C ALA A 196 -4.45 2.84 5.24
N VAL A 197 -3.89 3.92 5.79
CA VAL A 197 -4.40 4.59 7.01
C VAL A 197 -5.37 5.70 6.62
N LEU A 198 -6.52 5.78 7.30
CA LEU A 198 -7.52 6.82 7.06
C LEU A 198 -7.03 8.20 7.54
N SER A 199 -7.52 9.27 6.91
CA SER A 199 -7.04 10.64 7.15
C SER A 199 -7.40 11.26 8.50
N ASP A 200 -8.33 10.66 9.22
CA ASP A 200 -8.78 11.07 10.54
C ASP A 200 -8.18 10.22 11.67
N VAL A 201 -7.16 9.42 11.35
CA VAL A 201 -6.38 8.69 12.35
C VAL A 201 -5.24 9.58 12.84
N ASP A 202 -5.15 9.76 14.15
CA ASP A 202 -4.04 10.46 14.77
C ASP A 202 -2.74 9.65 14.59
N LEU A 203 -1.74 10.31 14.00
CA LEU A 203 -0.42 9.73 13.72
C LEU A 203 0.67 10.60 14.33
N GLU A 204 1.46 10.01 15.22
CA GLU A 204 2.66 10.67 15.75
C GLU A 204 3.84 10.45 14.81
N THR A 205 4.56 11.51 14.46
CA THR A 205 5.82 11.37 13.72
C THR A 205 6.96 11.04 14.67
N ALA A 206 7.36 9.77 14.71
CA ALA A 206 8.44 9.31 15.58
C ALA A 206 9.84 9.50 14.97
N GLU A 207 9.93 9.55 13.63
CA GLU A 207 11.22 9.67 12.94
C GLU A 207 11.04 10.24 11.54
N GLN A 208 11.99 11.07 11.10
CA GLN A 208 12.14 11.49 9.71
C GLN A 208 13.61 11.37 9.32
N ARG A 209 13.90 10.74 8.19
CA ARG A 209 15.27 10.57 7.71
C ARG A 209 15.40 10.65 6.19
N PRO A 210 16.49 11.25 5.69
CA PRO A 210 16.78 11.26 4.26
C PRO A 210 17.08 9.86 3.75
N ILE A 211 16.84 9.65 2.45
CA ILE A 211 17.19 8.40 1.77
C ILE A 211 18.65 8.48 1.31
N ARG A 212 19.49 7.61 1.86
CA ARG A 212 20.92 7.55 1.56
C ARG A 212 21.26 6.35 0.67
N LEU A 213 22.36 6.42 -0.07
CA LEU A 213 22.81 5.31 -0.93
C LEU A 213 23.21 4.08 -0.12
N GLU A 214 23.69 4.29 1.09
CA GLU A 214 24.15 3.25 2.00
C GLU A 214 22.98 2.49 2.66
N ASP A 215 21.75 2.96 2.47
CA ASP A 215 20.56 2.35 3.06
C ASP A 215 20.40 0.90 2.54
N THR A 216 20.55 -0.06 3.46
CA THR A 216 20.60 -1.48 3.11
C THR A 216 19.27 -1.96 2.52
N ALA A 217 18.15 -1.41 3.00
CA ALA A 217 16.83 -1.72 2.48
C ALA A 217 16.68 -1.24 1.02
N LEU A 218 17.14 -0.02 0.70
CA LEU A 218 17.13 0.51 -0.66
C LEU A 218 17.98 -0.34 -1.60
N ARG A 219 19.20 -0.68 -1.19
CA ARG A 219 20.13 -1.50 -1.99
C ARG A 219 19.56 -2.88 -2.29
N LYS A 220 18.92 -3.51 -1.31
CA LYS A 220 18.28 -4.83 -1.47
C LYS A 220 17.15 -4.79 -2.51
N VAL A 221 16.22 -3.84 -2.37
CA VAL A 221 15.11 -3.67 -3.31
C VAL A 221 15.61 -3.30 -4.71
N ALA A 222 16.59 -2.40 -4.80
CA ALA A 222 17.21 -2.02 -6.07
C ALA A 222 17.82 -3.25 -6.79
N ALA A 223 18.56 -4.10 -6.07
CA ALA A 223 19.12 -5.32 -6.63
C ALA A 223 18.03 -6.28 -7.12
N GLU A 224 16.98 -6.51 -6.33
CA GLU A 224 15.83 -7.32 -6.74
C GLU A 224 15.18 -6.78 -8.03
N PHE A 225 15.03 -5.45 -8.12
CA PHE A 225 14.40 -4.77 -9.24
C PHE A 225 15.34 -4.51 -10.42
N GLY A 226 16.62 -4.87 -10.29
CA GLY A 226 17.63 -4.73 -11.34
C GLY A 226 17.97 -3.27 -11.61
N LEU A 227 18.00 -2.47 -10.56
CA LEU A 227 18.27 -1.03 -10.60
C LEU A 227 19.72 -0.76 -10.22
N LYS A 228 20.38 0.10 -10.99
CA LYS A 228 21.64 0.76 -10.62
C LYS A 228 21.31 2.07 -9.90
N LEU A 229 21.86 2.24 -8.70
CA LEU A 229 21.71 3.44 -7.88
C LEU A 229 22.83 4.43 -8.18
N PHE A 230 22.51 5.73 -8.19
CA PHE A 230 23.45 6.84 -8.38
C PHE A 230 23.27 7.90 -7.27
#